data_AF-A0A964HV47-F1
#
_entry.id   AF-A0A964HV47-F1
#
_cell.length_a   1.000
_cell.length_b   1.000
_cell.length_c   1.000
_cell.angle_alpha   90.00
_cell.angle_beta   90.00
_cell.angle_gamma   90.00
#
_symmetry.space_group_name_H-M   'P 1'
#
loop_
_entity.id
_entity.type
_entity.pdbx_description
1 polymer ?
#
loop_
_entity_poly.entity_id
_entity_poly.type
_entity_poly.pdbx_seq_one_letter_code
_entity_poly.pdbx_strand_id
1 'polypeptide(L)'
;MPNGHRRMPTTQVARPGVPWNFHLLNLRLGWTRKMTNADLASLPANIWLASYPKSGNTWFRFFWKAIEAAQDPDLKPHVSPQPCQMEYLTGWGIDARRLTCDELDLLRSRLELVTGDRAGRPTLRKTHEKFRSAPDGSELFPAASSRAALVIIRDPRDLVCSAARHFNMSLDAAVDLLCRRDPQTPGTPSVLMSRQPQGSWSEHLDSWRRLPTYPVAVYRYEDFLAEPYVTFGAALEFAGLEVSESELTHAIESTRFEKLQSRERESGFTERAPSSNVPFFRKGKAGGWREELSGSQISRIERNCGALMEEFGYAIEGRTVSVSRASEPKVITSGEKLFTGALPPKTDVAFGLSTKLVKDPRVITSQVGDDLVLVTGEYELIGLDEMGAFIWDFLDEPMTFQVLVDGLCARFGIDAVTCIDDTSPMLQLLLNGGALTSRN
;
A
#
# COMPACT_ATOMS: atom_id res chain seq x y z
N MET A 1 9.96 39.01 -21.99
CA MET A 1 8.60 39.20 -22.55
C MET A 1 8.73 39.74 -23.97
N PRO A 2 7.86 39.39 -24.94
CA PRO A 2 6.65 38.58 -24.79
C PRO A 2 6.42 37.46 -25.84
N ASN A 3 5.62 36.48 -25.39
CA ASN A 3 4.50 35.83 -26.06
C ASN A 3 4.72 34.90 -27.28
N GLY A 4 4.84 33.61 -26.99
CA GLY A 4 4.37 32.53 -27.87
C GLY A 4 2.90 32.22 -27.57
N HIS A 5 2.00 32.65 -28.46
CA HIS A 5 0.55 32.50 -28.37
C HIS A 5 0.09 31.04 -28.24
N ARG A 6 -0.73 30.73 -27.22
CA ARG A 6 -1.66 29.59 -27.24
C ARG A 6 -2.76 29.86 -28.28
N ARG A 7 -2.89 28.97 -29.27
CA ARG A 7 -4.10 28.89 -30.11
C ARG A 7 -5.19 28.19 -29.31
N MET A 8 -6.32 28.88 -29.14
CA MET A 8 -7.58 28.30 -28.67
C MET A 8 -8.15 27.33 -29.72
N PRO A 9 -8.58 26.11 -29.36
CA PRO A 9 -9.45 25.33 -30.23
C PRO A 9 -10.85 25.96 -30.25
N THR A 10 -11.36 26.08 -31.47
CA THR A 10 -12.67 26.58 -31.86
C THR A 10 -13.83 25.82 -31.21
N THR A 11 -14.77 26.58 -30.65
CA THR A 11 -16.21 26.33 -30.43
C THR A 11 -16.75 25.00 -30.98
N GLN A 12 -17.08 24.06 -30.08
CA GLN A 12 -18.20 23.15 -30.30
C GLN A 12 -19.47 23.78 -29.69
N VAL A 13 -20.41 24.05 -30.57
CA VAL A 13 -21.73 24.61 -30.28
C VAL A 13 -22.54 23.59 -29.48
N ALA A 14 -22.98 23.96 -28.27
CA ALA A 14 -23.89 23.18 -27.46
C ALA A 14 -25.24 23.01 -28.18
N ARG A 15 -25.76 21.78 -28.21
CA ARG A 15 -27.13 21.49 -28.64
C ARG A 15 -28.08 21.76 -27.46
N PRO A 16 -29.16 22.54 -27.62
CA PRO A 16 -30.14 22.76 -26.55
C PRO A 16 -30.95 21.47 -26.33
N GLY A 17 -31.08 21.03 -25.06
CA GLY A 17 -32.06 20.01 -24.67
C GLY A 17 -31.52 18.70 -24.08
N VAL A 18 -30.22 18.59 -23.77
CA VAL A 18 -29.68 17.47 -22.99
C VAL A 18 -29.27 18.00 -21.60
N PRO A 19 -29.91 17.54 -20.50
CA PRO A 19 -29.45 17.88 -19.16
C PRO A 19 -28.04 17.33 -18.95
N TRP A 20 -27.11 18.19 -18.55
CA TRP A 20 -25.79 17.78 -18.09
C TRP A 20 -25.97 17.05 -16.76
N ASN A 21 -25.76 15.73 -16.75
CA ASN A 21 -25.82 14.91 -15.53
C ASN A 21 -24.57 15.16 -14.68
N PHE A 22 -24.64 16.17 -13.82
CA PHE A 22 -23.77 16.32 -12.65
C PHE A 22 -24.23 15.35 -11.56
N HIS A 23 -23.67 14.14 -11.53
CA HIS A 23 -23.72 13.28 -10.35
C HIS A 23 -22.31 12.76 -10.10
N LEU A 24 -21.66 13.28 -9.04
CA LEU A 24 -20.83 12.56 -8.05
C LEU A 24 -19.84 13.53 -7.38
N LEU A 25 -20.35 14.45 -6.56
CA LEU A 25 -19.64 14.87 -5.36
C LEU A 25 -19.79 13.74 -4.34
N ASN A 26 -18.71 13.00 -4.07
CA ASN A 26 -18.65 12.10 -2.94
C ASN A 26 -17.41 12.42 -2.10
N LEU A 27 -17.55 13.42 -1.24
CA LEU A 27 -16.78 13.54 -0.01
C LEU A 27 -17.34 12.55 1.01
N ARG A 28 -16.52 11.66 1.58
CA ARG A 28 -16.84 11.02 2.86
C ARG A 28 -15.64 10.88 3.79
N LEU A 29 -15.79 11.52 4.95
CA LEU A 29 -15.06 11.35 6.19
C LEU A 29 -15.59 10.13 6.98
N GLY A 30 -14.72 9.47 7.74
CA GLY A 30 -15.09 8.70 8.95
C GLY A 30 -14.78 7.20 8.91
N TRP A 31 -13.79 6.77 9.71
CA TRP A 31 -13.54 5.34 9.97
C TRP A 31 -13.87 5.00 11.43
N THR A 32 -15.10 4.53 11.64
CA THR A 32 -15.50 3.52 12.64
C THR A 32 -16.77 2.83 12.15
N ARG A 33 -16.65 2.02 11.08
CA ARG A 33 -17.67 1.04 10.67
C ARG A 33 -17.00 -0.14 9.98
N LYS A 34 -17.43 -1.36 10.28
CA LYS A 34 -17.02 -2.60 9.59
C LYS A 34 -17.38 -2.48 8.09
N MET A 35 -16.41 -2.65 7.20
CA MET A 35 -16.61 -2.52 5.73
C MET A 35 -17.51 -3.65 5.21
N THR A 36 -18.34 -3.35 4.19
CA THR A 36 -19.15 -4.36 3.51
C THR A 36 -18.44 -4.87 2.23
N ASN A 37 -18.81 -6.06 1.75
CA ASN A 37 -18.21 -6.64 0.54
C ASN A 37 -18.45 -5.79 -0.73
N ALA A 38 -19.50 -4.97 -0.75
CA ALA A 38 -19.79 -4.04 -1.85
C ALA A 38 -18.85 -2.82 -1.86
N ASP A 39 -18.51 -2.27 -0.68
CA ASP A 39 -17.53 -1.17 -0.57
C ASP A 39 -16.14 -1.66 -0.98
N LEU A 40 -15.86 -2.90 -0.60
CA LEU A 40 -14.67 -3.65 -0.96
C LEU A 40 -14.55 -3.81 -2.50
N ALA A 41 -15.63 -3.97 -3.27
CA ALA A 41 -15.52 -4.12 -4.73
C ALA A 41 -15.12 -2.82 -5.49
N SER A 42 -15.17 -1.65 -4.85
CA SER A 42 -14.90 -0.33 -5.48
C SER A 42 -13.52 0.27 -5.18
N LEU A 43 -12.69 -0.41 -4.38
CA LEU A 43 -11.36 0.08 -4.00
C LEU A 43 -10.28 -0.31 -5.03
N PRO A 44 -9.14 0.39 -5.04
CA PRO A 44 -7.96 0.00 -5.83
C PRO A 44 -7.59 -1.48 -5.65
N ALA A 45 -7.14 -2.18 -6.70
CA ALA A 45 -7.06 -3.64 -6.65
C ALA A 45 -5.87 -4.23 -5.87
N ASN A 46 -4.78 -3.51 -5.60
CA ASN A 46 -3.58 -4.20 -5.08
C ASN A 46 -3.76 -4.66 -3.63
N ILE A 47 -3.49 -5.94 -3.40
CA ILE A 47 -3.33 -6.55 -2.07
C ILE A 47 -1.85 -6.86 -1.88
N TRP A 48 -1.19 -6.13 -0.99
CA TRP A 48 0.23 -6.37 -0.70
C TRP A 48 0.39 -7.57 0.20
N LEU A 49 1.07 -8.62 -0.27
CA LEU A 49 1.51 -9.74 0.55
C LEU A 49 2.94 -9.50 1.01
N ALA A 50 3.08 -8.80 2.13
CA ALA A 50 4.36 -8.44 2.74
C ALA A 50 4.81 -9.49 3.76
N SER A 51 6.11 -9.79 3.79
CA SER A 51 6.67 -10.72 4.76
C SER A 51 8.19 -10.64 4.78
N TYR A 52 8.80 -10.77 5.95
CA TYR A 52 10.24 -10.99 6.00
C TYR A 52 10.56 -12.32 5.29
N PRO A 53 11.69 -12.46 4.55
CA PRO A 53 11.99 -13.70 3.86
C PRO A 53 11.86 -14.92 4.76
N LYS A 54 11.32 -16.00 4.19
CA LYS A 54 11.09 -17.29 4.87
C LYS A 54 9.97 -17.32 5.92
N SER A 55 9.10 -16.30 5.95
CA SER A 55 7.90 -16.30 6.81
C SER A 55 6.68 -17.05 6.23
N GLY A 56 6.79 -17.71 5.07
CA GLY A 56 5.70 -18.52 4.51
C GLY A 56 4.90 -17.88 3.37
N ASN A 57 5.38 -16.77 2.80
CA ASN A 57 4.78 -16.09 1.64
C ASN A 57 4.43 -17.02 0.46
N THR A 58 5.35 -17.93 0.13
CA THR A 58 5.18 -18.90 -0.96
C THR A 58 3.94 -19.77 -0.78
N TRP A 59 3.65 -20.19 0.45
CA TRP A 59 2.47 -21.01 0.74
C TRP A 59 1.18 -20.24 0.49
N PHE A 60 1.08 -19.02 1.01
CA PHE A 60 -0.08 -18.16 0.79
C PHE A 60 -0.32 -17.84 -0.69
N ARG A 61 0.75 -17.62 -1.46
CA ARG A 61 0.64 -17.44 -2.92
C ARG A 61 0.09 -18.66 -3.64
N PHE A 62 0.54 -19.87 -3.27
CA PHE A 62 -0.01 -21.08 -3.86
C PHE A 62 -1.49 -21.23 -3.50
N PHE A 63 -1.87 -20.92 -2.26
CA PHE A 63 -3.25 -20.90 -1.82
C PHE A 63 -4.09 -19.92 -2.65
N TRP A 64 -3.63 -18.66 -2.77
CA TRP A 64 -4.29 -17.64 -3.57
C TRP A 64 -4.46 -18.05 -5.03
N LYS A 65 -3.43 -18.65 -5.63
CA LYS A 65 -3.48 -19.15 -7.00
C LYS A 65 -4.49 -20.28 -7.19
N ALA A 66 -4.61 -21.18 -6.21
CA ALA A 66 -5.60 -22.24 -6.26
C ALA A 66 -7.04 -21.68 -6.28
N ILE A 67 -7.27 -20.57 -5.59
CA ILE A 67 -8.52 -19.80 -5.67
C ILE A 67 -8.70 -19.17 -7.06
N GLU A 68 -7.69 -18.45 -7.57
CA GLU A 68 -7.80 -17.76 -8.86
C GLU A 68 -8.03 -18.70 -10.04
N ALA A 69 -7.37 -19.86 -10.04
CA ALA A 69 -7.45 -20.85 -11.12
C ALA A 69 -8.62 -21.84 -10.96
N ALA A 70 -9.25 -21.87 -9.78
CA ALA A 70 -10.18 -22.93 -9.36
C ALA A 70 -9.63 -24.36 -9.61
N GLN A 71 -8.32 -24.51 -9.47
CA GLN A 71 -7.57 -25.73 -9.79
C GLN A 71 -6.34 -25.86 -8.89
N ASP A 72 -5.86 -27.09 -8.77
CA ASP A 72 -4.60 -27.42 -8.13
C ASP A 72 -3.44 -26.58 -8.73
N PRO A 73 -2.67 -25.84 -7.91
CA PRO A 73 -1.70 -24.89 -8.46
C PRO A 73 -0.48 -25.61 -9.04
N ASP A 74 -0.11 -25.32 -10.30
CA ASP A 74 1.18 -25.76 -10.80
C ASP A 74 2.31 -25.04 -10.02
N LEU A 75 3.44 -25.73 -9.78
CA LEU A 75 4.61 -25.17 -9.09
C LEU A 75 5.38 -24.15 -9.93
N LYS A 76 4.85 -23.76 -11.09
CA LYS A 76 5.45 -22.69 -11.86
C LYS A 76 5.33 -21.41 -11.02
N PRO A 77 6.43 -20.64 -10.90
CA PRO A 77 6.42 -19.40 -10.15
C PRO A 77 5.42 -18.45 -10.81
N HIS A 78 4.21 -18.36 -10.24
CA HIS A 78 3.35 -17.23 -10.50
C HIS A 78 3.84 -16.10 -9.62
N VAL A 79 4.92 -15.46 -10.07
CA VAL A 79 5.14 -14.09 -9.64
C VAL A 79 4.24 -13.28 -10.53
N SER A 80 3.16 -12.69 -9.98
CA SER A 80 2.59 -11.52 -10.63
C SER A 80 3.76 -10.58 -10.86
N PRO A 81 4.15 -10.34 -12.12
CA PRO A 81 5.42 -9.70 -12.42
C PRO A 81 5.47 -8.35 -11.71
N GLN A 82 6.53 -8.10 -10.94
CA GLN A 82 6.64 -6.87 -10.18
C GLN A 82 7.45 -5.83 -10.94
N PRO A 83 7.11 -4.55 -10.81
CA PRO A 83 7.90 -3.45 -11.39
C PRO A 83 9.37 -3.41 -10.97
N CYS A 84 9.75 -4.15 -9.93
CA CYS A 84 11.13 -4.29 -9.49
C CYS A 84 11.90 -5.45 -10.15
N GLN A 85 11.25 -6.28 -10.98
CA GLN A 85 11.85 -7.44 -11.65
C GLN A 85 12.34 -7.06 -13.05
N MET A 86 13.52 -7.56 -13.41
CA MET A 86 14.15 -7.28 -14.70
C MET A 86 13.29 -7.75 -15.87
N GLU A 87 12.69 -8.93 -15.78
CA GLU A 87 11.87 -9.51 -16.84
C GLU A 87 10.62 -8.68 -17.09
N TYR A 88 10.03 -8.12 -16.02
CA TYR A 88 8.89 -7.23 -16.12
C TYR A 88 9.26 -5.96 -16.86
N LEU A 89 10.30 -5.26 -16.41
CA LEU A 89 10.76 -4.01 -17.03
C LEU A 89 11.20 -4.22 -18.48
N THR A 90 11.84 -5.34 -18.78
CA THR A 90 12.20 -5.73 -20.15
C THR A 90 10.96 -5.88 -21.04
N GLY A 91 9.86 -6.43 -20.50
CA GLY A 91 8.57 -6.49 -21.19
C GLY A 91 7.99 -5.11 -21.55
N TRP A 92 8.34 -4.08 -20.79
CA TRP A 92 8.01 -2.67 -21.08
C TRP A 92 9.06 -1.97 -21.97
N GLY A 93 10.07 -2.69 -22.47
CA GLY A 93 11.17 -2.13 -23.25
C GLY A 93 12.19 -1.35 -22.40
N ILE A 94 12.14 -1.49 -21.07
CA ILE A 94 13.00 -0.77 -20.13
C ILE A 94 14.17 -1.67 -19.73
N ASP A 95 15.39 -1.26 -20.08
CA ASP A 95 16.61 -1.91 -19.61
C ASP A 95 17.01 -1.36 -18.25
N ALA A 96 16.60 -2.05 -17.17
CA ALA A 96 16.89 -1.59 -15.80
C ALA A 96 18.40 -1.52 -15.48
N ARG A 97 19.29 -2.11 -16.30
CA ARG A 97 20.75 -1.96 -16.14
C ARG A 97 21.25 -0.55 -16.43
N ARG A 98 20.41 0.28 -17.05
CA ARG A 98 20.70 1.69 -17.35
C ARG A 98 20.16 2.64 -16.29
N LEU A 99 19.47 2.13 -15.27
CA LEU A 99 18.87 2.92 -14.20
C LEU A 99 19.71 2.81 -12.94
N THR A 100 19.86 3.93 -12.23
CA THR A 100 20.30 3.93 -10.84
C THR A 100 19.23 3.31 -9.94
N CYS A 101 19.60 2.92 -8.71
CA CYS A 101 18.63 2.40 -7.74
C CYS A 101 17.51 3.40 -7.44
N ASP A 102 17.83 4.69 -7.41
CA ASP A 102 16.87 5.77 -7.11
C ASP A 102 15.89 5.95 -8.27
N GLU A 103 16.39 6.00 -9.51
CA GLU A 103 15.53 6.04 -10.71
C GLU A 103 14.63 4.80 -10.82
N LEU A 104 15.13 3.63 -10.42
CA LEU A 104 14.36 2.39 -10.40
C LEU A 104 13.25 2.43 -9.34
N ASP A 105 13.51 3.00 -8.16
CA ASP A 105 12.51 3.22 -7.11
C ASP A 105 11.41 4.19 -7.59
N LEU A 106 11.79 5.30 -8.22
CA LEU A 106 10.86 6.27 -8.79
C LEU A 106 9.99 5.65 -9.90
N LEU A 107 10.62 4.92 -10.81
CA LEU A 107 9.92 4.20 -11.88
C LEU A 107 8.93 3.19 -11.31
N ARG A 108 9.34 2.41 -10.31
CA ARG A 108 8.48 1.45 -9.63
C ARG A 108 7.25 2.11 -9.01
N SER A 109 7.43 3.20 -8.27
CA SER A 109 6.31 3.96 -7.67
C SER A 109 5.27 4.33 -8.73
N ARG A 110 5.72 4.82 -9.90
CA ARG A 110 4.83 5.16 -11.02
C ARG A 110 4.18 3.94 -11.67
N LEU A 111 4.93 2.86 -11.88
CA LEU A 111 4.40 1.64 -12.46
C LEU A 111 3.32 1.01 -11.58
N GLU A 112 3.45 1.06 -10.26
CA GLU A 112 2.40 0.57 -9.34
C GLU A 112 1.08 1.37 -9.45
N LEU A 113 1.15 2.66 -9.84
CA LEU A 113 -0.03 3.48 -10.10
C LEU A 113 -0.69 3.17 -11.45
N VAL A 114 0.11 2.87 -12.47
CA VAL A 114 -0.36 2.61 -13.84
C VAL A 114 -0.83 1.17 -14.02
N THR A 115 -0.21 0.23 -13.32
CA THR A 115 -0.46 -1.22 -13.45
C THR A 115 -1.33 -1.77 -12.33
N GLY A 116 -1.65 -0.94 -11.34
CA GLY A 116 -2.71 -1.22 -10.39
C GLY A 116 -4.02 -1.38 -11.14
N ASP A 117 -4.58 -2.59 -11.12
CA ASP A 117 -5.84 -2.86 -11.78
C ASP A 117 -6.92 -1.96 -11.17
N ARG A 118 -7.62 -1.20 -12.02
CA ARG A 118 -8.75 -0.34 -11.61
C ARG A 118 -10.08 -1.04 -11.85
N ALA A 119 -10.08 -2.25 -12.44
CA ALA A 119 -11.26 -3.00 -12.84
C ALA A 119 -11.85 -3.92 -11.75
N GLY A 120 -11.52 -3.69 -10.47
CA GLY A 120 -12.31 -4.16 -9.33
C GLY A 120 -11.99 -5.57 -8.78
N ARG A 121 -11.18 -6.41 -9.46
CA ARG A 121 -10.72 -7.69 -8.88
C ARG A 121 -9.40 -7.51 -8.14
N PRO A 122 -9.30 -7.87 -6.83
CA PRO A 122 -8.07 -7.65 -6.09
C PRO A 122 -6.92 -8.51 -6.64
N THR A 123 -5.75 -7.90 -6.83
CA THR A 123 -4.55 -8.55 -7.37
C THR A 123 -3.48 -8.64 -6.30
N LEU A 124 -2.92 -9.84 -6.10
CA LEU A 124 -1.90 -10.08 -5.09
C LEU A 124 -0.52 -9.54 -5.54
N ARG A 125 0.10 -8.68 -4.73
CA ARG A 125 1.45 -8.11 -4.95
C ARG A 125 2.38 -8.55 -3.82
N LYS A 126 3.29 -9.49 -4.09
CA LYS A 126 4.24 -10.00 -3.10
C LYS A 126 5.36 -9.00 -2.78
N THR A 127 5.85 -8.92 -1.56
CA THR A 127 7.09 -8.16 -1.28
C THR A 127 7.82 -8.69 -0.05
N HIS A 128 9.15 -8.53 -0.03
CA HIS A 128 10.00 -8.72 1.16
C HIS A 128 10.64 -7.41 1.64
N GLU A 129 10.43 -6.33 0.90
CA GLU A 129 10.96 -5.02 1.26
C GLU A 129 10.17 -4.44 2.42
N LYS A 130 10.87 -3.76 3.34
CA LYS A 130 10.22 -2.97 4.39
C LYS A 130 9.40 -1.84 3.78
N PHE A 131 8.33 -1.41 4.42
CA PHE A 131 7.59 -0.26 3.94
C PHE A 131 8.46 1.01 4.02
N ARG A 132 8.61 1.73 2.92
CA ARG A 132 9.38 2.98 2.83
C ARG A 132 8.96 3.83 1.63
N SER A 133 9.43 5.07 1.61
CA SER A 133 9.32 5.96 0.46
C SER A 133 10.54 5.87 -0.47
N ALA A 134 10.35 6.31 -1.71
CA ALA A 134 11.41 6.62 -2.65
C ALA A 134 12.23 7.84 -2.19
N PRO A 135 13.41 8.11 -2.78
CA PRO A 135 14.28 9.22 -2.36
C PRO A 135 13.63 10.62 -2.43
N ASP A 136 12.66 10.82 -3.33
CA ASP A 136 11.91 12.08 -3.48
C ASP A 136 10.66 12.17 -2.56
N GLY A 137 10.44 11.16 -1.72
CA GLY A 137 9.26 11.05 -0.86
C GLY A 137 8.09 10.27 -1.48
N SER A 138 8.14 9.93 -2.77
CA SER A 138 7.07 9.18 -3.45
C SER A 138 6.81 7.82 -2.80
N GLU A 139 5.54 7.40 -2.77
CA GLU A 139 5.14 6.12 -2.18
C GLU A 139 5.53 4.95 -3.08
N LEU A 140 6.36 4.02 -2.57
CA LEU A 140 6.71 2.80 -3.31
C LEU A 140 5.60 1.73 -3.27
N PHE A 141 4.69 1.88 -2.30
CA PHE A 141 3.50 1.06 -2.12
C PHE A 141 2.29 2.01 -2.09
N PRO A 142 1.92 2.61 -3.23
CA PRO A 142 1.06 3.78 -3.24
C PRO A 142 -0.36 3.48 -2.78
N ALA A 143 -0.89 4.26 -1.84
CA ALA A 143 -2.24 4.10 -1.33
C ALA A 143 -3.29 4.20 -2.45
N ALA A 144 -3.05 5.05 -3.45
CA ALA A 144 -3.94 5.25 -4.59
C ALA A 144 -4.17 4.00 -5.44
N SER A 145 -3.27 3.00 -5.41
CA SER A 145 -3.45 1.71 -6.07
C SER A 145 -3.52 0.52 -5.09
N SER A 146 -3.53 0.78 -3.78
CA SER A 146 -3.48 -0.24 -2.73
C SER A 146 -4.78 -0.29 -1.93
N ARG A 147 -5.36 -1.47 -1.84
CA ARG A 147 -6.54 -1.70 -1.00
C ARG A 147 -6.20 -2.15 0.40
N ALA A 148 -5.22 -3.04 0.54
CA ALA A 148 -4.83 -3.57 1.82
C ALA A 148 -3.42 -4.18 1.78
N ALA A 149 -2.83 -4.41 2.95
CA ALA A 149 -1.66 -5.26 3.12
C ALA A 149 -1.95 -6.44 4.07
N LEU A 150 -1.60 -7.64 3.61
CA LEU A 150 -1.48 -8.86 4.39
C LEU A 150 -0.01 -9.04 4.78
N VAL A 151 0.30 -8.88 6.06
CA VAL A 151 1.66 -9.05 6.60
C VAL A 151 1.77 -10.42 7.24
N ILE A 152 2.54 -11.33 6.65
CA ILE A 152 2.81 -12.64 7.25
C ILE A 152 4.09 -12.57 8.08
N ILE A 153 3.95 -12.87 9.37
CA ILE A 153 5.05 -13.04 10.33
C ILE A 153 5.22 -14.50 10.70
N ARG A 154 6.40 -14.86 11.18
CA ARG A 154 6.75 -16.19 11.69
C ARG A 154 7.62 -16.02 12.91
N ASP A 155 7.64 -17.00 13.82
CA ASP A 155 8.58 -17.01 14.94
C ASP A 155 10.00 -16.73 14.43
N PRO A 156 10.65 -15.62 14.86
CA PRO A 156 11.99 -15.24 14.40
C PRO A 156 13.02 -16.36 14.55
N ARG A 157 12.84 -17.26 15.53
CA ARG A 157 13.74 -18.40 15.78
C ARG A 157 13.62 -19.46 14.69
N ASP A 158 12.40 -19.83 14.28
CA ASP A 158 12.20 -20.73 13.14
C ASP A 158 12.61 -20.09 11.81
N LEU A 159 12.41 -18.77 11.71
CA LEU A 159 12.81 -18.00 10.53
C LEU A 159 14.32 -18.06 10.32
N VAL A 160 15.14 -17.86 11.37
CA VAL A 160 16.60 -17.99 11.31
C VAL A 160 17.02 -19.36 10.78
N CYS A 161 16.43 -20.45 11.31
CA CYS A 161 16.69 -21.81 10.85
C CYS A 161 16.36 -22.00 9.35
N SER A 162 15.28 -21.38 8.88
CA SER A 162 14.87 -21.44 7.48
C SER A 162 15.78 -20.61 6.57
N ALA A 163 16.13 -19.39 6.99
CA ALA A 163 16.99 -18.47 6.26
C ALA A 163 18.41 -19.02 6.10
N ALA A 164 19.01 -19.54 7.18
CA ALA A 164 20.35 -20.12 7.15
C ALA A 164 20.49 -21.18 6.06
N ARG A 165 19.51 -22.08 5.93
CA ARG A 165 19.53 -23.12 4.90
C ARG A 165 19.24 -22.60 3.50
N HIS A 166 18.27 -21.71 3.38
CA HIS A 166 17.85 -21.20 2.07
C HIS A 166 18.96 -20.39 1.41
N PHE A 167 19.65 -19.56 2.19
CA PHE A 167 20.76 -18.73 1.71
C PHE A 167 22.13 -19.41 1.85
N ASN A 168 22.17 -20.68 2.29
CA ASN A 168 23.40 -21.44 2.51
C ASN A 168 24.43 -20.69 3.38
N MET A 169 23.98 -20.17 4.53
CA MET A 169 24.79 -19.41 5.49
C MET A 169 24.74 -20.06 6.87
N SER A 170 25.64 -19.65 7.77
CA SER A 170 25.63 -20.12 9.16
C SER A 170 24.40 -19.60 9.92
N LEU A 171 24.02 -20.29 11.00
CA LEU A 171 22.96 -19.82 11.90
C LEU A 171 23.29 -18.44 12.48
N ASP A 172 24.55 -18.19 12.85
CA ASP A 172 24.97 -16.88 13.36
C ASP A 172 24.83 -15.77 12.31
N ALA A 173 25.19 -16.04 11.06
CA ALA A 173 24.99 -15.07 9.97
C ALA A 173 23.50 -14.80 9.71
N ALA A 174 22.65 -15.82 9.84
CA ALA A 174 21.20 -15.64 9.73
C ALA A 174 20.60 -14.86 10.92
N VAL A 175 21.11 -15.06 12.14
CA VAL A 175 20.78 -14.22 13.30
C VAL A 175 21.21 -12.78 13.06
N ASP A 176 22.43 -12.57 12.54
CA ASP A 176 22.94 -11.24 12.20
C ASP A 176 22.04 -10.57 11.17
N LEU A 177 21.68 -11.26 10.08
CA LEU A 177 20.77 -10.74 9.05
C LEU A 177 19.42 -10.31 9.66
N LEU A 178 18.82 -11.14 10.51
CA LEU A 178 17.54 -10.87 11.17
C LEU A 178 17.61 -9.67 12.12
N CYS A 179 18.74 -9.50 12.82
CA CYS A 179 18.95 -8.44 13.82
C CYS A 179 19.56 -7.16 13.22
N ARG A 180 20.06 -7.20 11.98
CA ARG A 180 20.79 -6.07 11.37
C ARG A 180 19.82 -4.94 11.05
N ARG A 181 19.98 -3.80 11.74
CA ARG A 181 19.42 -2.53 11.28
C ARG A 181 20.17 -2.13 10.02
N ASP A 182 19.46 -2.03 8.91
CA ASP A 182 20.04 -1.95 7.57
C ASP A 182 20.84 -0.65 7.34
N PRO A 183 22.16 -0.72 7.09
CA PRO A 183 22.85 0.25 6.28
C PRO A 183 22.95 -0.35 4.86
N GLN A 184 21.93 -0.09 4.03
CA GLN A 184 21.89 -0.38 2.60
C GLN A 184 22.55 -1.70 2.21
N THR A 185 21.82 -2.82 2.30
CA THR A 185 22.28 -4.12 1.78
C THR A 185 22.87 -3.94 0.37
N PRO A 186 24.19 -4.14 0.16
CA PRO A 186 24.75 -4.09 -1.18
C PRO A 186 24.14 -5.27 -1.94
N GLY A 187 23.30 -4.97 -2.94
CA GLY A 187 22.69 -5.98 -3.77
C GLY A 187 23.76 -6.90 -4.35
N THR A 188 23.67 -8.20 -4.09
CA THR A 188 24.31 -9.19 -4.96
C THR A 188 23.81 -8.93 -6.38
N PRO A 189 24.69 -8.79 -7.38
CA PRO A 189 24.28 -8.59 -8.76
C PRO A 189 23.66 -9.90 -9.29
N SER A 190 22.39 -10.14 -8.99
CA SER A 190 21.61 -11.20 -9.60
C SER A 190 20.15 -10.81 -9.64
N VAL A 191 19.61 -10.68 -10.87
CA VAL A 191 18.19 -10.65 -11.27
C VAL A 191 17.31 -9.50 -10.73
N LEU A 192 17.63 -8.90 -9.57
CA LEU A 192 16.91 -7.76 -9.01
C LEU A 192 17.90 -6.60 -8.84
N MET A 193 17.80 -5.57 -9.69
CA MET A 193 18.62 -4.36 -9.57
C MET A 193 18.06 -3.34 -8.54
N SER A 194 16.92 -3.65 -7.93
CA SER A 194 16.35 -2.85 -6.83
C SER A 194 16.91 -3.31 -5.49
N ARG A 195 17.21 -2.35 -4.60
CA ARG A 195 17.85 -2.64 -3.30
C ARG A 195 16.98 -3.48 -2.35
N GLN A 196 15.67 -3.58 -2.62
CA GLN A 196 14.64 -4.22 -1.79
C GLN A 196 15.02 -4.35 -0.30
N PRO A 197 15.32 -3.22 0.38
CA PRO A 197 15.85 -3.26 1.73
C PRO A 197 14.84 -3.93 2.66
N GLN A 198 15.27 -4.96 3.36
CA GLN A 198 14.40 -5.74 4.25
C GLN A 198 14.38 -5.15 5.67
N GLY A 199 15.49 -4.52 6.09
CA GLY A 199 15.67 -4.15 7.50
C GLY A 199 15.91 -5.38 8.39
N SER A 200 15.91 -5.13 9.70
CA SER A 200 15.73 -6.20 10.68
C SER A 200 14.28 -6.74 10.65
N TRP A 201 14.04 -7.91 11.22
CA TRP A 201 12.68 -8.47 11.31
C TRP A 201 11.69 -7.51 11.99
N SER A 202 12.15 -6.84 13.05
CA SER A 202 11.35 -5.87 13.79
C SER A 202 11.07 -4.60 12.98
N GLU A 203 12.07 -4.03 12.30
CA GLU A 203 11.87 -2.88 11.40
C GLU A 203 10.94 -3.21 10.24
N HIS A 204 11.06 -4.40 9.65
CA HIS A 204 10.14 -4.85 8.62
C HIS A 204 8.70 -4.85 9.13
N LEU A 205 8.44 -5.54 10.25
CA LEU A 205 7.10 -5.62 10.83
C LEU A 205 6.55 -4.24 11.25
N ASP A 206 7.36 -3.44 11.94
CA ASP A 206 6.94 -2.10 12.37
C ASP A 206 6.67 -1.18 11.18
N SER A 207 7.50 -1.20 10.14
CA SER A 207 7.28 -0.38 8.95
C SER A 207 5.93 -0.69 8.30
N TRP A 208 5.63 -1.97 8.07
CA TRP A 208 4.38 -2.39 7.45
C TRP A 208 3.15 -2.18 8.32
N ARG A 209 3.25 -2.28 9.65
CA ARG A 209 2.07 -2.09 10.51
C ARG A 209 1.79 -0.64 10.90
N ARG A 210 2.78 0.26 10.74
CA ARG A 210 2.68 1.66 11.22
C ARG A 210 2.60 2.69 10.10
N LEU A 211 3.27 2.45 8.98
CA LEU A 211 3.46 3.47 7.93
C LEU A 211 2.37 3.49 6.84
N PRO A 212 1.77 2.36 6.43
CA PRO A 212 0.69 2.42 5.44
C PRO A 212 -0.48 3.26 5.91
N THR A 213 -1.04 4.02 4.97
CA THR A 213 -2.24 4.84 5.12
C THR A 213 -3.51 4.10 4.68
N TYR A 214 -3.40 2.80 4.44
CA TYR A 214 -4.47 1.88 4.05
C TYR A 214 -4.50 0.66 4.98
N PRO A 215 -5.59 -0.14 5.01
CA PRO A 215 -5.74 -1.26 5.94
C PRO A 215 -4.58 -2.26 5.93
N VAL A 216 -4.14 -2.67 7.11
CA VAL A 216 -3.10 -3.69 7.30
C VAL A 216 -3.59 -4.76 8.27
N ALA A 217 -3.40 -6.04 7.92
CA ALA A 217 -3.63 -7.16 8.82
C ALA A 217 -2.36 -8.01 8.95
N VAL A 218 -2.02 -8.38 10.18
CA VAL A 218 -0.85 -9.20 10.50
C VAL A 218 -1.30 -10.61 10.85
N TYR A 219 -0.74 -11.60 10.18
CA TYR A 219 -1.02 -13.02 10.37
C TYR A 219 0.23 -13.79 10.73
N ARG A 220 0.14 -14.72 11.70
CA ARG A 220 1.23 -15.62 12.02
C ARG A 220 1.19 -16.84 11.13
N TYR A 221 2.35 -17.25 10.64
CA TYR A 221 2.54 -18.50 9.92
C TYR A 221 2.01 -19.69 10.72
N GLU A 222 2.19 -19.64 12.04
CA GLU A 222 1.74 -20.66 12.98
C GLU A 222 0.21 -20.80 13.01
N ASP A 223 -0.54 -19.71 12.81
CA ASP A 223 -2.00 -19.74 12.79
C ASP A 223 -2.52 -20.39 11.50
N PHE A 224 -1.85 -20.16 10.37
CA PHE A 224 -2.15 -20.88 9.12
C PHE A 224 -1.92 -22.39 9.25
N LEU A 225 -0.96 -22.83 10.09
CA LEU A 225 -0.73 -24.25 10.36
C LEU A 225 -1.77 -24.82 11.33
N ALA A 226 -2.13 -24.08 12.38
CA ALA A 226 -3.00 -24.57 13.44
C ALA A 226 -4.47 -24.58 13.01
N GLU A 227 -4.94 -23.50 12.40
CA GLU A 227 -6.35 -23.26 12.05
C GLU A 227 -6.44 -22.75 10.60
N PRO A 228 -6.10 -23.57 9.58
CA PRO A 228 -5.97 -23.12 8.19
C PRO A 228 -7.27 -22.52 7.64
N TYR A 229 -8.42 -23.18 7.85
CA TYR A 229 -9.71 -22.72 7.34
C TYR A 229 -10.11 -21.34 7.90
N VAL A 230 -9.91 -21.14 9.20
CA VAL A 230 -10.19 -19.87 9.88
C VAL A 230 -9.24 -18.79 9.41
N THR A 231 -7.93 -19.07 9.40
CA THR A 231 -6.90 -18.07 9.14
C THR A 231 -6.86 -17.65 7.67
N PHE A 232 -6.95 -18.60 6.73
CA PHE A 232 -7.04 -18.29 5.30
C PHE A 232 -8.37 -17.61 4.95
N GLY A 233 -9.49 -18.05 5.53
CA GLY A 233 -10.80 -17.42 5.34
C GLY A 233 -10.78 -15.95 5.77
N ALA A 234 -10.27 -15.66 6.98
CA ALA A 234 -10.13 -14.29 7.48
C ALA A 234 -9.20 -13.43 6.59
N ALA A 235 -8.12 -14.01 6.06
CA ALA A 235 -7.22 -13.29 5.16
C ALA A 235 -7.87 -12.95 3.81
N LEU A 236 -8.70 -13.84 3.25
CA LEU A 236 -9.46 -13.57 2.03
C LEU A 236 -10.57 -12.53 2.27
N GLU A 237 -11.31 -12.65 3.37
CA GLU A 237 -12.32 -11.66 3.77
C GLU A 237 -11.71 -10.27 3.93
N PHE A 238 -10.56 -10.18 4.62
CA PHE A 238 -9.82 -8.92 4.78
C PHE A 238 -9.31 -8.36 3.45
N ALA A 239 -8.87 -9.23 2.54
CA ALA A 239 -8.52 -8.83 1.18
C ALA A 239 -9.75 -8.49 0.31
N GLY A 240 -10.95 -8.72 0.84
CA GLY A 240 -12.23 -8.56 0.16
C GLY A 240 -12.36 -9.42 -1.09
N LEU A 241 -11.91 -10.68 -1.00
CA LEU A 241 -12.25 -11.74 -1.94
C LEU A 241 -13.36 -12.58 -1.33
N GLU A 242 -14.52 -12.57 -1.97
CA GLU A 242 -15.58 -13.53 -1.68
C GLU A 242 -15.25 -14.86 -2.34
N VAL A 243 -15.21 -15.93 -1.54
CA VAL A 243 -15.01 -17.30 -2.01
C VAL A 243 -16.03 -18.22 -1.35
N SER A 244 -16.47 -19.25 -2.06
CA SER A 244 -17.30 -20.31 -1.49
C SER A 244 -16.50 -21.20 -0.55
N GLU A 245 -17.19 -21.87 0.37
CA GLU A 245 -16.59 -22.86 1.27
C GLU A 245 -15.86 -23.99 0.50
N SER A 246 -16.42 -24.40 -0.65
CA SER A 246 -15.80 -25.40 -1.53
C SER A 246 -14.50 -24.91 -2.17
N GLU A 247 -14.44 -23.66 -2.60
CA GLU A 247 -13.22 -23.07 -3.18
C GLU A 247 -12.14 -22.93 -2.11
N LEU A 248 -12.50 -22.42 -0.93
CA LEU A 248 -11.60 -22.32 0.22
C LEU A 248 -11.02 -23.69 0.60
N THR A 249 -11.89 -24.70 0.73
CA THR A 249 -11.50 -26.07 1.06
C THR A 249 -10.56 -26.64 0.00
N HIS A 250 -10.93 -26.52 -1.28
CA HIS A 250 -10.09 -26.99 -2.37
C HIS A 250 -8.70 -26.34 -2.38
N ALA A 251 -8.63 -25.02 -2.19
CA ALA A 251 -7.37 -24.29 -2.15
C ALA A 251 -6.48 -24.67 -0.97
N ILE A 252 -7.04 -24.84 0.23
CA ILE A 252 -6.31 -25.32 1.41
C ILE A 252 -5.79 -26.73 1.18
N GLU A 253 -6.66 -27.64 0.73
CA GLU A 253 -6.32 -29.05 0.55
C GLU A 253 -5.31 -29.27 -0.57
N SER A 254 -5.37 -28.49 -1.66
CA SER A 254 -4.42 -28.58 -2.79
C SER A 254 -3.04 -27.99 -2.45
N THR A 255 -2.95 -27.14 -1.42
CA THR A 255 -1.72 -26.45 -1.02
C THR A 255 -1.15 -26.91 0.31
N ARG A 256 -1.63 -28.05 0.84
CA ARG A 256 -1.00 -28.71 1.98
C ARG A 256 0.48 -28.94 1.73
N PHE A 257 1.26 -28.86 2.80
CA PHE A 257 2.71 -28.95 2.76
C PHE A 257 3.19 -30.23 2.06
N GLU A 258 2.57 -31.37 2.33
CA GLU A 258 2.90 -32.67 1.75
C GLU A 258 2.69 -32.69 0.23
N LYS A 259 1.61 -32.05 -0.26
CA LYS A 259 1.33 -31.96 -1.70
C LYS A 259 2.33 -31.05 -2.41
N LEU A 260 2.61 -29.87 -1.84
CA LEU A 260 3.62 -28.96 -2.39
C LEU A 260 5.01 -29.61 -2.42
N GLN A 261 5.36 -30.36 -1.37
CA GLN A 261 6.60 -31.12 -1.31
C GLN A 261 6.65 -32.26 -2.34
N SER A 262 5.55 -32.99 -2.58
CA SER A 262 5.49 -34.01 -3.64
C SER A 262 5.72 -33.39 -5.01
N ARG A 263 5.01 -32.30 -5.32
CA ARG A 263 5.14 -31.59 -6.59
C ARG A 263 6.56 -31.06 -6.82
N GLU A 264 7.23 -30.60 -5.76
CA GLU A 264 8.60 -30.11 -5.87
C GLU A 264 9.53 -31.24 -6.31
N ARG A 265 9.32 -32.47 -5.81
CA ARG A 265 10.10 -33.64 -6.25
C ARG A 265 9.83 -34.02 -7.70
N GLU A 266 8.58 -33.87 -8.15
CA GLU A 266 8.16 -34.25 -9.50
C GLU A 266 8.61 -33.25 -10.58
N SER A 267 8.46 -31.95 -10.30
CA SER A 267 8.59 -30.88 -11.30
C SER A 267 9.69 -29.86 -11.00
N GLY A 268 10.36 -29.99 -9.85
CA GLY A 268 11.32 -29.01 -9.36
C GLY A 268 10.64 -27.72 -8.87
N PHE A 269 11.44 -26.78 -8.37
CA PHE A 269 10.96 -25.47 -7.96
C PHE A 269 12.03 -24.41 -8.20
N THR A 270 11.68 -23.34 -8.90
CA THR A 270 12.63 -22.31 -9.35
C THR A 270 13.13 -21.40 -8.22
N GLU A 271 12.34 -21.21 -7.16
CA GLU A 271 12.80 -20.47 -5.96
C GLU A 271 13.67 -21.34 -5.03
N ARG A 272 13.93 -22.62 -5.38
CA ARG A 272 14.96 -23.41 -4.70
C ARG A 272 16.33 -22.87 -5.08
N ALA A 273 17.18 -22.61 -4.08
CA ALA A 273 18.54 -22.14 -4.33
C ALA A 273 19.30 -23.15 -5.22
N PRO A 274 19.87 -22.72 -6.36
CA PRO A 274 20.53 -23.63 -7.30
C PRO A 274 21.69 -24.42 -6.67
N SER A 275 22.34 -23.83 -5.67
CA SER A 275 23.46 -24.43 -4.92
C SER A 275 23.03 -25.35 -3.77
N SER A 276 21.73 -25.45 -3.47
CA SER A 276 21.24 -26.21 -2.32
C SER A 276 20.69 -27.57 -2.74
N ASN A 277 21.26 -28.64 -2.19
CA ASN A 277 20.73 -30.01 -2.32
C ASN A 277 19.55 -30.29 -1.38
N VAL A 278 19.02 -29.27 -0.70
CA VAL A 278 17.91 -29.38 0.25
C VAL A 278 16.60 -28.99 -0.44
N PRO A 279 15.50 -29.73 -0.22
CA PRO A 279 14.17 -29.32 -0.70
C PRO A 279 13.77 -27.94 -0.16
N PHE A 280 13.10 -27.13 -0.99
CA PHE A 280 12.51 -25.86 -0.60
C PHE A 280 11.42 -26.07 0.44
N PHE A 281 10.52 -27.03 0.20
CA PHE A 281 9.52 -27.47 1.17
C PHE A 281 10.13 -28.52 2.11
N ARG A 282 10.92 -28.07 3.09
CA ARG A 282 11.66 -28.97 4.01
C ARG A 282 10.82 -29.49 5.18
N LYS A 283 10.33 -28.59 6.03
CA LYS A 283 9.52 -28.88 7.22
C LYS A 283 8.39 -27.85 7.32
N GLY A 284 7.14 -28.29 7.15
CA GLY A 284 5.94 -27.48 7.36
C GLY A 284 5.51 -27.45 8.83
N LYS A 285 6.47 -27.29 9.73
CA LYS A 285 6.25 -27.34 11.19
C LYS A 285 6.79 -26.07 11.85
N ALA A 286 6.16 -25.69 12.95
CA ALA A 286 6.63 -24.67 13.87
C ALA A 286 7.39 -25.30 15.06
N GLY A 287 8.29 -24.53 15.68
CA GLY A 287 9.06 -24.93 16.86
C GLY A 287 10.32 -25.75 16.58
N GLY A 288 10.73 -25.89 15.30
CA GLY A 288 11.92 -26.67 14.94
C GLY A 288 13.22 -26.04 15.45
N TRP A 289 13.20 -24.74 15.73
CA TRP A 289 14.33 -23.99 16.29
C TRP A 289 14.85 -24.55 17.62
N ARG A 290 14.02 -25.24 18.41
CA ARG A 290 14.41 -25.78 19.73
C ARG A 290 15.51 -26.83 19.67
N GLU A 291 15.57 -27.55 18.55
CA GLU A 291 16.57 -28.59 18.31
C GLU A 291 17.79 -28.05 17.55
N GLU A 292 17.68 -26.86 16.97
CA GLU A 292 18.64 -26.35 15.99
C GLU A 292 19.44 -25.14 16.48
N LEU A 293 18.87 -24.29 17.35
CA LEU A 293 19.52 -23.08 17.85
C LEU A 293 20.18 -23.32 19.22
N SER A 294 21.32 -22.67 19.42
CA SER A 294 21.96 -22.62 20.74
C SER A 294 21.28 -21.60 21.66
N GLY A 295 21.44 -21.76 22.98
CA GLY A 295 20.90 -20.80 23.96
C GLY A 295 21.42 -19.36 23.76
N SER A 296 22.64 -19.19 23.26
CA SER A 296 23.17 -17.85 22.94
C SER A 296 22.52 -17.25 21.71
N GLN A 297 22.22 -18.04 20.67
CA GLN A 297 21.48 -17.59 19.48
C GLN A 297 20.04 -17.20 19.84
N ILE A 298 19.35 -18.04 20.63
CA ILE A 298 18.00 -17.75 21.14
C ILE A 298 18.01 -16.42 21.91
N SER A 299 18.94 -16.27 22.87
CA SER A 299 19.07 -15.04 23.67
C SER A 299 19.31 -13.79 22.82
N ARG A 300 20.08 -13.90 21.73
CA ARG A 300 20.34 -12.78 20.80
C ARG A 300 19.08 -12.41 20.03
N ILE A 301 18.35 -13.39 19.52
CA ILE A 301 17.08 -13.17 18.79
C ILE A 301 16.06 -12.52 19.73
N GLU A 302 15.85 -13.08 20.92
CA GLU A 302 14.87 -12.59 21.88
C GLU A 302 15.24 -11.20 22.42
N ARG A 303 16.53 -10.86 22.53
CA ARG A 303 16.95 -9.49 22.88
C ARG A 303 16.55 -8.47 21.82
N ASN A 304 16.63 -8.82 20.53
CA ASN A 304 16.36 -7.89 19.44
C ASN A 304 14.87 -7.85 19.05
N CYS A 305 14.20 -9.00 19.07
CA CYS A 305 12.84 -9.15 18.57
C CYS A 305 11.80 -9.37 19.69
N GLY A 306 12.24 -9.57 20.94
CA GLY A 306 11.42 -10.04 22.05
C GLY A 306 10.16 -9.22 22.31
N ALA A 307 10.25 -7.89 22.24
CA ALA A 307 9.09 -7.03 22.49
C ALA A 307 7.94 -7.29 21.50
N LEU A 308 8.26 -7.38 20.20
CA LEU A 308 7.28 -7.72 19.16
C LEU A 308 6.91 -9.21 19.21
N MET A 309 7.85 -10.08 19.56
CA MET A 309 7.56 -11.51 19.76
C MET A 309 6.47 -11.69 20.82
N GLU A 310 6.63 -11.07 22.00
CA GLU A 310 5.63 -11.09 23.08
C GLU A 310 4.32 -10.45 22.63
N GLU A 311 4.36 -9.32 21.92
CA GLU A 311 3.17 -8.64 21.40
C GLU A 311 2.31 -9.52 20.49
N PHE A 312 2.95 -10.40 19.71
CA PHE A 312 2.30 -11.35 18.80
C PHE A 312 2.21 -12.77 19.39
N GLY A 313 2.36 -12.91 20.70
CA GLY A 313 2.09 -14.15 21.43
C GLY A 313 3.14 -15.25 21.26
N TYR A 314 4.36 -14.90 20.86
CA TYR A 314 5.50 -15.81 20.88
C TYR A 314 6.13 -15.81 22.28
N ALA A 315 6.19 -16.99 22.91
CA ALA A 315 6.81 -17.13 24.23
C ALA A 315 8.33 -16.91 24.16
N ILE A 316 8.87 -16.16 25.13
CA ILE A 316 10.30 -15.88 25.31
C ILE A 316 10.85 -16.86 26.35
N GLU A 317 12.00 -17.50 26.07
CA GLU A 317 12.60 -18.42 27.03
C GLU A 317 13.02 -17.70 28.32
N GLY A 318 12.69 -18.29 29.47
CA GLY A 318 13.01 -17.72 30.79
C GLY A 318 12.08 -16.60 31.27
N ARG A 319 11.04 -16.22 30.52
CA ARG A 319 9.96 -15.35 31.01
C ARG A 319 8.63 -16.10 31.01
N THR A 320 7.97 -16.15 32.15
CA THR A 320 6.62 -16.72 32.26
C THR A 320 5.62 -15.74 31.64
N VAL A 321 5.15 -16.03 30.43
CA VAL A 321 4.04 -15.28 29.83
C VAL A 321 2.74 -15.88 30.33
N SER A 322 1.87 -15.06 30.94
CA SER A 322 0.47 -15.42 31.14
C SER A 322 -0.19 -15.57 29.78
N VAL A 323 -0.43 -16.81 29.35
CA VAL A 323 -1.05 -17.11 28.06
C VAL A 323 -2.53 -16.69 28.14
N SER A 324 -2.90 -15.56 27.53
CA SER A 324 -4.28 -15.35 27.10
C SER A 324 -4.50 -16.11 25.80
N ARG A 325 -5.47 -17.02 25.82
CA ARG A 325 -5.87 -17.92 24.72
C ARG A 325 -6.13 -17.12 23.43
N ALA A 326 -5.74 -17.72 22.29
CA ALA A 326 -5.88 -17.25 20.90
C ALA A 326 -6.83 -16.05 20.72
N SER A 327 -6.26 -14.86 20.56
CA SER A 327 -6.99 -13.67 20.16
C SER A 327 -7.23 -13.70 18.65
N GLU A 328 -8.40 -13.24 18.24
CA GLU A 328 -8.74 -12.88 16.85
C GLU A 328 -7.57 -12.22 16.11
N PRO A 329 -7.47 -12.34 14.76
CA PRO A 329 -6.45 -11.66 13.98
C PRO A 329 -6.35 -10.20 14.43
N LYS A 330 -5.16 -9.79 14.87
CA LYS A 330 -4.92 -8.46 15.40
C LYS A 330 -4.94 -7.48 14.21
N VAL A 331 -6.12 -6.99 13.87
CA VAL A 331 -6.30 -5.89 12.92
C VAL A 331 -5.72 -4.64 13.58
N ILE A 332 -4.52 -4.27 13.17
CA ILE A 332 -3.88 -3.03 13.61
C ILE A 332 -4.31 -1.97 12.60
N THR A 333 -5.31 -1.18 12.95
CA THR A 333 -5.56 0.08 12.25
C THR A 333 -4.44 1.04 12.67
N SER A 334 -3.64 1.54 11.72
CA SER A 334 -2.66 2.61 11.93
C SER A 334 -3.39 3.93 12.20
N GLY A 335 -3.98 4.02 13.38
CA GLY A 335 -4.82 5.12 13.79
C GLY A 335 -4.54 5.53 15.21
N GLU A 336 -3.27 5.82 15.56
CA GLU A 336 -2.98 6.64 16.74
C GLU A 336 -1.59 7.30 16.67
N LYS A 337 -1.63 8.58 16.26
CA LYS A 337 -0.71 9.71 16.50
C LYS A 337 0.67 9.74 15.82
N LEU A 338 0.73 10.56 14.77
CA LEU A 338 1.90 11.38 14.39
C LEU A 338 1.47 12.80 13.96
N PHE A 339 0.63 13.46 14.76
CA PHE A 339 0.55 14.93 14.77
C PHE A 339 0.34 15.38 16.22
N THR A 340 1.41 15.84 16.86
CA THR A 340 1.32 16.80 17.98
C THR A 340 1.52 18.20 17.42
N GLY A 341 0.63 18.56 16.51
CA GLY A 341 0.27 19.94 16.25
C GLY A 341 -1.25 19.91 16.26
N ALA A 342 -1.89 20.67 17.15
CA ALA A 342 -3.31 20.89 17.01
C ALA A 342 -3.51 21.51 15.62
N LEU A 343 -4.10 20.76 14.69
CA LEU A 343 -4.72 21.40 13.53
C LEU A 343 -5.70 22.43 14.10
N PRO A 344 -5.72 23.67 13.57
CA PRO A 344 -6.76 24.61 13.95
C PRO A 344 -8.11 23.92 13.73
N PRO A 345 -9.08 24.13 14.65
CA PRO A 345 -10.39 23.50 14.51
C PRO A 345 -10.94 23.83 13.13
N LYS A 346 -11.40 22.79 12.42
CA LYS A 346 -12.20 22.93 11.20
C LYS A 346 -13.34 23.89 11.53
N THR A 347 -13.18 25.13 11.09
CA THR A 347 -14.19 26.15 11.24
C THR A 347 -15.01 26.03 9.97
N ASP A 348 -16.24 25.54 10.10
CA ASP A 348 -17.24 25.68 9.05
C ASP A 348 -17.48 27.18 8.88
N VAL A 349 -16.68 27.83 8.03
CA VAL A 349 -16.87 29.24 7.72
C VAL A 349 -17.97 29.29 6.67
N ALA A 350 -19.20 29.54 7.12
CA ALA A 350 -20.24 29.99 6.19
C ALA A 350 -19.77 31.31 5.56
N PHE A 351 -19.50 31.31 4.25
CA PHE A 351 -19.09 32.52 3.54
C PHE A 351 -20.23 33.54 3.57
N GLY A 352 -20.07 34.61 4.35
CA GLY A 352 -20.88 35.80 4.13
C GLY A 352 -20.55 36.38 2.75
N LEU A 353 -21.53 36.98 2.07
CA LEU A 353 -21.31 37.60 0.75
C LEU A 353 -20.22 38.69 0.78
N SER A 354 -19.99 39.31 1.94
CA SER A 354 -18.91 40.27 2.19
C SER A 354 -17.53 39.65 2.44
N THR A 355 -17.42 38.33 2.59
CA THR A 355 -16.16 37.64 2.92
C THR A 355 -15.14 37.88 1.82
N LYS A 356 -13.99 38.46 2.17
CA LYS A 356 -12.90 38.71 1.24
C LYS A 356 -12.03 37.47 1.10
N LEU A 357 -11.86 36.99 -0.12
CA LEU A 357 -11.05 35.82 -0.50
C LEU A 357 -9.71 36.31 -1.06
N VAL A 358 -8.62 35.73 -0.57
CA VAL A 358 -7.25 36.10 -0.97
C VAL A 358 -6.42 34.84 -1.16
N LYS A 359 -5.82 34.65 -2.34
CA LYS A 359 -4.84 33.58 -2.57
C LYS A 359 -3.64 33.72 -1.65
N ASP A 360 -3.18 32.61 -1.10
CA ASP A 360 -1.87 32.59 -0.44
C ASP A 360 -0.79 32.68 -1.52
N PRO A 361 0.09 33.71 -1.50
CA PRO A 361 1.10 33.92 -2.52
C PRO A 361 2.19 32.83 -2.55
N ARG A 362 2.22 31.94 -1.55
CA ARG A 362 3.13 30.80 -1.49
C ARG A 362 2.61 29.58 -2.26
N VAL A 363 1.38 29.62 -2.77
CA VAL A 363 0.79 28.54 -3.55
C VAL A 363 1.47 28.46 -4.91
N ILE A 364 2.04 27.30 -5.22
CA ILE A 364 2.64 27.00 -6.51
C ILE A 364 1.62 26.23 -7.34
N THR A 365 1.43 26.59 -8.61
CA THR A 365 0.51 25.89 -9.50
C THR A 365 1.24 25.18 -10.63
N SER A 366 0.71 24.05 -11.08
CA SER A 366 1.22 23.30 -12.23
C SER A 366 0.08 22.61 -12.97
N GLN A 367 0.10 22.67 -14.30
CA GLN A 367 -0.86 21.95 -15.13
C GLN A 367 -0.45 20.48 -15.25
N VAL A 368 -1.35 19.56 -14.90
CA VAL A 368 -1.12 18.11 -14.99
C VAL A 368 -2.28 17.47 -15.74
N GLY A 369 -2.09 17.26 -17.05
CA GLY A 369 -3.19 16.85 -17.92
C GLY A 369 -4.23 17.97 -18.04
N ASP A 370 -5.49 17.64 -17.85
CA ASP A 370 -6.61 18.59 -17.91
C ASP A 370 -6.84 19.33 -16.58
N ASP A 371 -6.16 18.91 -15.50
CA ASP A 371 -6.34 19.47 -14.15
C ASP A 371 -5.21 20.46 -13.79
N LEU A 372 -5.57 21.47 -13.00
CA LEU A 372 -4.63 22.39 -12.35
C LEU A 372 -4.33 21.89 -10.93
N VAL A 373 -3.06 21.61 -10.66
CA VAL A 373 -2.61 21.18 -9.33
C VAL A 373 -2.02 22.38 -8.58
N LEU A 374 -2.51 22.62 -7.37
CA LEU A 374 -1.98 23.58 -6.42
C LEU A 374 -1.14 22.86 -5.38
N VAL A 375 0.01 23.44 -5.04
CA VAL A 375 0.85 23.04 -3.92
C VAL A 375 0.86 24.18 -2.92
N THR A 376 0.33 23.96 -1.72
CA THR A 376 0.22 25.02 -0.71
C THR A 376 1.52 25.18 0.08
N GLY A 377 1.63 26.24 0.90
CA GLY A 377 2.85 26.52 1.68
C GLY A 377 3.21 25.43 2.70
N GLU A 378 2.26 24.55 3.03
CA GLU A 378 2.43 23.38 3.91
C GLU A 378 2.58 22.06 3.12
N TYR A 379 2.86 22.15 1.81
CA TYR A 379 3.04 21.03 0.89
C TYR A 379 1.79 20.16 0.65
N GLU A 380 0.59 20.67 0.93
CA GLU A 380 -0.65 19.98 0.54
C GLU A 380 -0.92 20.12 -0.96
N LEU A 381 -1.40 19.05 -1.59
CA LEU A 381 -1.76 19.02 -3.01
C LEU A 381 -3.28 19.14 -3.18
N ILE A 382 -3.71 20.13 -3.96
CA ILE A 382 -5.12 20.32 -4.31
C ILE A 382 -5.24 20.22 -5.83
N GLY A 383 -5.99 19.23 -6.32
CA GLY A 383 -6.34 19.10 -7.73
C GLY A 383 -7.61 19.88 -8.02
N LEU A 384 -7.58 20.70 -9.06
CA LEU A 384 -8.72 21.43 -9.59
C LEU A 384 -8.98 20.96 -11.02
N ASP A 385 -10.23 20.62 -11.32
CA ASP A 385 -10.66 20.37 -12.68
C ASP A 385 -10.69 21.68 -13.51
N GLU A 386 -11.11 21.60 -14.77
CA GLU A 386 -11.16 22.77 -15.67
C GLU A 386 -11.95 23.96 -15.06
N MET A 387 -13.05 23.67 -14.38
CA MET A 387 -13.89 24.70 -13.75
C MET A 387 -13.25 25.24 -12.46
N GLY A 388 -12.64 24.39 -11.66
CA GLY A 388 -11.89 24.81 -10.48
C GLY A 388 -10.68 25.66 -10.87
N ALA A 389 -9.95 25.30 -11.93
CA ALA A 389 -8.85 26.09 -12.46
C ALA A 389 -9.32 27.48 -12.92
N PHE A 390 -10.48 27.54 -13.58
CA PHE A 390 -11.09 28.82 -13.97
C PHE A 390 -11.44 29.70 -12.77
N ILE A 391 -12.10 29.14 -11.76
CA ILE A 391 -12.46 29.87 -10.53
C ILE A 391 -11.20 30.30 -9.78
N TRP A 392 -10.17 29.45 -9.76
CA TRP A 392 -8.87 29.79 -9.22
C TRP A 392 -8.29 31.01 -9.92
N ASP A 393 -8.16 31.00 -11.25
CA ASP A 393 -7.65 32.15 -12.01
C ASP A 393 -8.50 33.43 -11.80
N PHE A 394 -9.81 33.27 -11.61
CA PHE A 394 -10.70 34.38 -11.30
C PHE A 394 -10.32 35.10 -9.99
N LEU A 395 -9.71 34.39 -9.04
CA LEU A 395 -9.27 34.89 -7.73
C LEU A 395 -7.85 35.50 -7.73
N ASP A 396 -7.28 35.81 -8.91
CA ASP A 396 -5.94 36.44 -9.00
C ASP A 396 -5.85 37.77 -8.23
N GLU A 397 -6.95 38.52 -8.17
CA GLU A 397 -7.05 39.73 -7.35
C GLU A 397 -7.96 39.49 -6.13
N PRO A 398 -7.60 40.02 -4.94
CA PRO A 398 -8.42 39.91 -3.74
C PRO A 398 -9.83 40.47 -3.91
N MET A 399 -10.86 39.64 -3.80
CA MET A 399 -12.27 40.04 -4.01
C MET A 399 -13.21 39.49 -2.94
N THR A 400 -14.41 40.06 -2.84
CA THR A 400 -15.46 39.54 -1.96
C THR A 400 -16.16 38.35 -2.62
N PHE A 401 -16.71 37.44 -1.82
CA PHE A 401 -17.44 36.29 -2.33
C PHE A 401 -18.62 36.70 -3.23
N GLN A 402 -19.31 37.81 -2.93
CA GLN A 402 -20.32 38.39 -3.82
C GLN A 402 -19.79 38.71 -5.22
N VAL A 403 -18.58 39.27 -5.32
CA VAL A 403 -18.01 39.70 -6.61
C VAL A 403 -17.61 38.48 -7.44
N LEU A 404 -17.12 37.42 -6.79
CA LEU A 404 -16.89 36.14 -7.45
C LEU A 404 -18.20 35.56 -7.99
N VAL A 405 -19.24 35.48 -7.16
CA VAL A 405 -20.56 34.95 -7.53
C VAL A 405 -21.17 35.73 -8.69
N ASP A 406 -21.18 37.07 -8.61
CA ASP A 406 -21.70 37.93 -9.68
C ASP A 406 -20.94 37.72 -10.99
N GLY A 407 -19.61 37.58 -10.92
CA GLY A 407 -18.75 37.31 -12.07
C GLY A 407 -19.03 35.95 -12.73
N LEU A 408 -19.19 34.90 -11.92
CA LEU A 408 -19.51 33.55 -12.39
C LEU A 408 -20.94 33.49 -12.97
N CYS A 409 -21.93 34.07 -12.30
CA CYS A 409 -23.31 34.18 -12.80
C CYS A 409 -23.36 34.90 -14.14
N ALA A 410 -22.68 36.04 -14.28
CA ALA A 410 -22.64 36.78 -15.54
C ALA A 410 -21.93 36.00 -16.66
N ARG A 411 -20.89 35.22 -16.32
CA ARG A 411 -20.07 34.49 -17.29
C ARG A 411 -20.74 33.21 -17.80
N PHE A 412 -21.48 32.52 -16.95
CA PHE A 412 -22.06 31.20 -17.21
C PHE A 412 -23.59 31.18 -17.30
N GLY A 413 -24.26 32.30 -16.99
CA GLY A 413 -25.72 32.42 -17.08
C GLY A 413 -26.48 31.60 -16.04
N ILE A 414 -25.87 31.33 -14.89
CA ILE A 414 -26.46 30.60 -13.76
C ILE A 414 -27.01 31.57 -12.71
N ASP A 415 -28.01 31.16 -11.95
CA ASP A 415 -28.54 31.98 -10.85
C ASP A 415 -27.59 31.98 -9.64
N ALA A 416 -27.72 33.00 -8.79
CA ALA A 416 -26.82 33.23 -7.68
C ALA A 416 -26.88 32.13 -6.60
N VAL A 417 -28.03 31.49 -6.40
CA VAL A 417 -28.18 30.43 -5.39
C VAL A 417 -27.40 29.20 -5.83
N THR A 418 -27.62 28.75 -7.07
CA THR A 418 -26.88 27.63 -7.67
C THR A 418 -25.38 27.92 -7.70
N CYS A 419 -24.98 29.14 -8.09
CA CYS A 419 -23.57 29.53 -8.11
C CYS A 419 -22.91 29.47 -6.73
N ILE A 420 -23.61 29.92 -5.68
CA ILE A 420 -23.11 29.87 -4.31
C ILE A 420 -22.95 28.43 -3.85
N ASP A 421 -23.97 27.60 -4.07
CA ASP A 421 -23.99 26.20 -3.63
C ASP A 421 -22.88 25.37 -4.30
N ASP A 422 -22.62 25.62 -5.58
CA ASP A 422 -21.59 24.89 -6.34
C ASP A 422 -20.16 25.41 -6.05
N THR A 423 -19.99 26.71 -5.78
CA THR A 423 -18.67 27.32 -5.61
C THR A 423 -18.17 27.24 -4.16
N SER A 424 -19.06 27.30 -3.18
CA SER A 424 -18.68 27.32 -1.75
C SER A 424 -17.86 26.10 -1.29
N PRO A 425 -18.19 24.85 -1.70
CA PRO A 425 -17.41 23.68 -1.27
C PRO A 425 -15.96 23.71 -1.76
N MET A 426 -15.74 24.18 -3.00
CA MET A 426 -14.40 24.34 -3.57
C MET A 426 -13.60 25.41 -2.81
N LEU A 427 -14.21 26.56 -2.54
CA LEU A 427 -13.55 27.63 -1.79
C LEU A 427 -13.20 27.20 -0.36
N GLN A 428 -14.07 26.40 0.27
CA GLN A 428 -13.80 25.86 1.61
C GLN A 428 -12.65 24.86 1.57
N LEU A 429 -12.56 24.04 0.52
CA LEU A 429 -11.44 23.14 0.30
C LEU A 429 -10.12 23.92 0.16
N LEU A 430 -10.13 25.00 -0.62
CA LEU A 430 -8.96 25.86 -0.78
C LEU A 430 -8.57 26.59 0.51
N LEU A 431 -9.53 27.04 1.33
CA LEU A 431 -9.25 27.62 2.64
C LEU A 431 -8.65 26.59 3.60
N ASN A 432 -9.25 25.40 3.67
CA ASN A 432 -8.80 24.33 4.56
C ASN A 432 -7.40 23.84 4.19
N GLY A 433 -7.11 23.77 2.89
CA GLY A 433 -5.78 23.38 2.41
C GLY A 433 -4.74 24.50 2.47
N GLY A 434 -5.11 25.70 2.91
CA GLY A 434 -4.22 26.86 3.02
C GLY A 434 -3.86 27.49 1.67
N ALA A 435 -4.65 27.23 0.62
CA ALA A 435 -4.48 27.88 -0.69
C ALA A 435 -5.18 29.25 -0.76
N LEU A 436 -6.23 29.44 0.04
CA LEU A 436 -6.92 30.72 0.23
C LEU A 436 -6.82 31.15 1.70
N THR A 437 -7.02 32.45 1.93
CA THR A 437 -7.35 33.02 3.24
C THR A 437 -8.64 33.83 3.12
N SER A 438 -9.47 33.79 4.17
CA SER A 438 -10.70 34.57 4.26
C SER A 438 -10.57 35.67 5.30
N ARG A 439 -11.18 36.83 5.04
CA ARG A 439 -11.35 37.93 5.99
C ARG A 439 -12.80 38.39 5.95
N ASN A 440 -13.47 38.38 7.09
CA ASN A 440 -14.84 38.90 7.20
C ASN A 440 -14.87 40.43 7.24
#